data_AF-A0A7X8LJ13-F1
#
_entry.id   AF-A0A7X8LJ13-F1
#
_cell.length_a   1.000
_cell.length_b   1.000
_cell.length_c   1.000
_cell.angle_alpha   90.00
_cell.angle_beta   90.00
_cell.angle_gamma   90.00
#
_symmetry.space_group_name_H-M   'P 1'
#
loop_
_entity.id
_entity.type
_entity.pdbx_description
1 polymer ?
#
loop_
_entity_poly.entity_id
_entity_poly.type
_entity_poly.pdbx_seq_one_letter_code
_entity_poly.pdbx_strand_id
1 'polypeptide(L)'
;MNSFKKAVWLHKLPSTPEAVKGVAQRLADAGFDLLIPCVKQVTGIVDFHSNIANVREEFKTWDPLMVLAEEANRLGLAVHAWSCVFPEGQSSRLLAEHPEYEAVEGPEKRRTEPHRLACPTRQAVQDYQAALYQELIERFR
;
A
#
# COMPACT_ATOMS: atom_id res chain seq x y z
N MET A 1 28.96 -4.49 15.64
CA MET A 1 28.04 -5.61 15.91
C MET A 1 26.83 -5.45 15.01
N ASN A 2 26.55 -6.41 14.13
CA ASN A 2 25.30 -6.39 13.37
C ASN A 2 24.15 -6.73 14.32
N SER A 3 23.32 -5.74 14.63
CA SER A 3 22.08 -5.98 15.37
C SER A 3 21.08 -6.68 14.45
N PHE A 4 20.49 -7.78 14.92
CA PHE A 4 19.30 -8.36 14.31
C PHE A 4 18.19 -7.30 14.23
N LYS A 5 17.46 -7.26 13.12
CA LYS A 5 16.37 -6.31 12.86
C LYS A 5 15.02 -7.02 12.86
N LYS A 6 14.03 -6.46 13.55
CA LYS A 6 12.66 -6.99 13.61
C LYS A 6 11.73 -6.13 12.76
N ALA A 7 10.99 -6.78 11.86
CA ALA A 7 10.00 -6.13 11.01
C ALA A 7 8.63 -6.78 11.16
N VAL A 8 7.57 -6.03 10.89
CA VAL A 8 6.19 -6.55 10.91
C VAL A 8 5.36 -6.00 9.75
N TRP A 9 4.60 -6.89 9.11
CA TRP A 9 3.59 -6.52 8.12
C TRP A 9 2.30 -6.08 8.79
N LEU A 10 1.75 -4.95 8.34
CA LEU A 10 0.47 -4.42 8.80
C LEU A 10 -0.51 -4.46 7.62
N HIS A 11 -1.39 -5.47 7.59
CA HIS A 11 -2.33 -5.64 6.47
C HIS A 11 -3.35 -4.50 6.34
N LYS A 12 -3.70 -3.85 7.46
CA LYS A 12 -4.59 -2.69 7.48
C LYS A 12 -4.16 -1.72 8.58
N LEU A 13 -4.13 -0.43 8.27
CA LEU A 13 -3.97 0.61 9.28
C LEU A 13 -5.31 0.88 10.00
N PRO A 14 -5.28 1.23 11.29
CA PRO A 14 -6.49 1.60 12.03
C PRO A 14 -7.23 2.80 11.42
N SER A 15 -8.54 2.89 11.69
CA SER A 15 -9.40 3.95 11.15
C SER A 15 -9.37 5.27 11.93
N THR A 16 -8.45 5.44 12.89
CA THR A 16 -8.25 6.74 13.60
C THR A 16 -6.77 7.06 13.78
N PRO A 17 -6.38 8.35 13.79
CA PRO A 17 -5.00 8.77 14.03
C PRO A 17 -4.41 8.23 15.34
N GLU A 18 -5.19 8.25 16.42
CA GLU A 18 -4.75 7.81 17.75
C GLU A 18 -4.45 6.30 17.75
N ALA A 19 -5.28 5.51 17.06
CA ALA A 19 -5.06 4.08 16.95
C ALA A 19 -3.84 3.75 16.06
N VAL A 20 -3.62 4.50 14.98
CA VAL A 20 -2.39 4.38 14.17
C VAL A 20 -1.15 4.65 15.02
N LYS A 21 -1.15 5.74 15.79
CA LYS A 21 -0.04 6.07 16.70
C LYS A 21 0.16 5.00 17.78
N GLY A 22 -0.94 4.50 18.36
CA GLY A 22 -0.91 3.43 19.34
C GLY A 22 -0.30 2.12 18.81
N VAL A 23 -0.50 1.80 17.52
CA VAL A 23 0.15 0.66 16.88
C VAL A 23 1.67 0.87 16.80
N ALA A 24 2.11 2.04 16.34
CA ALA A 24 3.55 2.35 16.24
C ALA A 24 4.22 2.30 17.62
N GLN A 25 3.62 2.93 18.65
CA GLN A 25 4.14 2.92 20.02
C GLN A 25 4.28 1.50 20.56
N ARG A 26 3.23 0.67 20.44
CA ARG A 26 3.26 -0.72 20.92
C ARG A 26 4.35 -1.55 20.26
N LEU A 27 4.63 -1.30 18.98
CA LEU A 27 5.67 -2.03 18.23
C LEU A 27 7.07 -1.51 18.57
N ALA A 28 7.23 -0.21 18.78
CA ALA A 28 8.47 0.37 19.31
C ALA A 28 8.79 -0.20 20.70
N ASP A 29 7.81 -0.25 21.61
CA ASP A 29 7.98 -0.79 22.98
C ASP A 29 8.34 -2.28 22.96
N ALA A 30 7.88 -3.04 21.96
CA ALA A 30 8.25 -4.43 21.73
C ALA A 30 9.63 -4.60 21.04
N GLY A 31 10.30 -3.50 20.72
CA GLY A 31 11.62 -3.46 20.09
C GLY A 31 11.61 -3.92 18.65
N PHE A 32 10.61 -3.51 17.86
CA PHE A 32 10.65 -3.57 16.40
C PHE A 32 11.49 -2.42 15.82
N ASP A 33 11.97 -2.61 14.59
CA ASP A 33 12.77 -1.62 13.85
C ASP A 33 12.05 -1.10 12.60
N LEU A 34 11.15 -1.91 12.02
CA LEU A 34 10.54 -1.63 10.72
C LEU A 34 9.05 -2.02 10.68
N LEU A 35 8.22 -1.09 10.22
CA LEU A 35 6.80 -1.31 9.94
C LEU A 35 6.56 -1.40 8.43
N ILE A 36 5.79 -2.40 7.99
CA ILE A 36 5.51 -2.63 6.57
C ILE A 36 3.98 -2.57 6.33
N PRO A 37 3.38 -1.37 6.28
CA PRO A 37 1.94 -1.23 6.05
C PRO A 37 1.55 -1.51 4.61
N CYS A 38 0.46 -2.26 4.41
CA CYS A 38 -0.20 -2.38 3.10
C CYS A 38 -0.91 -1.06 2.78
N VAL A 39 -0.44 -0.36 1.74
CA VAL A 39 -0.95 0.95 1.35
C VAL A 39 -1.71 0.94 0.02
N LYS A 40 -1.53 -0.11 -0.80
CA LYS A 40 -2.42 -0.44 -1.93
C LYS A 40 -2.92 -1.85 -1.76
N GLN A 41 -4.23 -1.99 -1.63
CA GLN A 41 -4.89 -3.26 -1.35
C GLN A 41 -5.10 -4.07 -2.63
N VAL A 42 -5.41 -5.36 -2.48
CA VAL A 42 -5.76 -6.24 -3.61
C VAL A 42 -7.00 -5.77 -4.37
N THR A 43 -7.82 -4.89 -3.79
CA THR A 43 -8.97 -4.27 -4.44
C THR A 43 -8.62 -3.12 -5.38
N GLY A 44 -7.36 -2.68 -5.41
CA GLY A 44 -6.92 -1.49 -6.15
C GLY A 44 -7.17 -0.16 -5.42
N ILE A 45 -7.76 -0.20 -4.21
CA ILE A 45 -7.93 1.00 -3.36
C ILE A 45 -6.64 1.29 -2.59
N VAL A 46 -6.35 2.56 -2.35
CA VAL A 46 -5.20 2.99 -1.55
C VAL A 46 -5.59 3.54 -0.19
N ASP A 47 -4.70 3.30 0.78
CA ASP A 47 -4.80 3.75 2.17
C ASP A 47 -3.79 4.89 2.46
N PHE A 48 -3.64 5.79 1.49
CA PHE A 48 -2.89 7.05 1.58
C PHE A 48 -3.53 8.06 0.62
N HIS A 49 -3.31 9.35 0.81
CA HIS A 49 -3.83 10.36 -0.11
C HIS A 49 -3.13 10.24 -1.47
N SER A 50 -3.91 9.99 -2.51
CA SER A 50 -3.43 9.79 -3.88
C SER A 50 -4.25 10.59 -4.88
N ASN A 51 -3.58 11.13 -5.90
CA ASN A 51 -4.19 11.70 -7.09
C ASN A 51 -4.31 10.67 -8.24
N ILE A 52 -3.64 9.52 -8.09
CA ILE A 52 -3.49 8.49 -9.13
C ILE A 52 -4.48 7.33 -8.91
N ALA A 53 -4.64 6.87 -7.67
CA ALA A 53 -5.54 5.78 -7.31
C ALA A 53 -6.78 6.28 -6.55
N ASN A 54 -7.81 5.43 -6.48
CA ASN A 54 -8.96 5.69 -5.63
C ASN A 54 -8.55 5.55 -4.17
N VAL A 55 -8.78 6.61 -3.38
CA VAL A 55 -8.53 6.61 -1.94
C VAL A 55 -9.74 6.04 -1.20
N ARG A 56 -9.49 5.23 -0.18
CA ARG A 56 -10.55 4.72 0.70
C ARG A 56 -11.32 5.87 1.33
N GLU A 57 -12.66 5.74 1.38
CA GLU A 57 -13.55 6.80 1.88
C GLU A 57 -13.15 7.32 3.26
N GLU A 58 -12.81 6.42 4.20
CA GLU A 58 -12.39 6.77 5.55
C GLU A 58 -11.08 7.58 5.60
N PHE A 59 -10.28 7.57 4.54
CA PHE A 59 -8.97 8.23 4.44
C PHE A 59 -8.95 9.37 3.42
N LYS A 60 -10.13 9.89 3.01
CA LYS A 60 -10.17 11.05 2.10
C LYS A 60 -9.88 12.38 2.78
N THR A 61 -10.14 12.48 4.08
CA THR A 61 -9.99 13.71 4.87
C THR A 61 -8.72 13.71 5.72
N TRP A 62 -8.04 12.57 5.83
CA TRP A 62 -6.80 12.40 6.59
C TRP A 62 -6.02 11.20 6.06
N ASP A 63 -4.69 11.24 6.19
CA ASP A 63 -3.78 10.25 5.63
C ASP A 63 -3.20 9.34 6.75
N PRO A 64 -3.60 8.06 6.84
CA PRO A 64 -3.10 7.17 7.89
C PRO A 64 -1.63 6.79 7.70
N LEU A 65 -1.11 6.80 6.47
CA LEU A 65 0.30 6.54 6.21
C LEU A 65 1.15 7.72 6.68
N MET A 66 0.70 8.96 6.48
CA MET A 66 1.35 10.16 7.04
C MET A 66 1.42 10.11 8.56
N VAL A 67 0.29 9.82 9.21
CA VAL A 67 0.25 9.68 10.68
C VAL A 67 1.21 8.59 11.17
N LEU A 68 1.26 7.44 10.48
CA LEU A 68 2.19 6.37 10.83
C LEU A 68 3.65 6.80 10.64
N ALA A 69 3.98 7.44 9.51
CA ALA A 69 5.33 7.85 9.18
C ALA A 69 5.89 8.87 10.18
N GLU A 70 5.10 9.88 10.54
CA GLU A 70 5.48 10.89 11.53
C GLU A 70 5.75 10.27 12.90
N GLU A 71 4.86 9.39 13.36
CA GLU A 71 5.00 8.75 14.67
C GLU A 71 6.12 7.71 14.68
N ALA A 72 6.27 6.94 13.61
CA ALA A 72 7.37 6.00 13.45
C ALA A 72 8.72 6.74 13.48
N ASN A 73 8.85 7.86 12.77
CA ASN A 73 10.05 8.68 12.78
C ASN A 73 10.35 9.22 14.20
N ARG A 74 9.33 9.70 14.93
CA ARG A 74 9.48 10.11 16.34
C ARG A 74 10.00 8.98 17.24
N LEU A 75 9.63 7.74 16.94
CA LEU A 75 9.98 6.53 17.70
C LEU A 75 11.26 5.84 17.22
N GLY A 76 11.91 6.34 16.16
CA GLY A 76 13.08 5.70 15.56
C GLY A 76 12.78 4.40 14.79
N LEU A 77 11.54 4.23 14.33
CA LEU A 77 11.09 3.13 13.48
C LEU A 77 11.19 3.52 12.00
N ALA A 78 11.63 2.59 11.16
CA ALA A 78 11.50 2.70 9.71
C ALA A 78 10.09 2.32 9.25
N VAL A 79 9.67 2.85 8.09
CA VAL A 79 8.41 2.48 7.43
C VAL A 79 8.67 2.12 5.97
N HIS A 80 8.29 0.92 5.54
CA HIS A 80 8.32 0.50 4.14
C HIS A 80 6.89 0.30 3.64
N ALA A 81 6.39 1.24 2.84
CA ALA A 81 5.07 1.14 2.24
C ALA A 81 4.96 -0.07 1.28
N TRP A 82 4.04 -0.99 1.56
CA TRP A 82 3.79 -2.18 0.75
C TRP A 82 2.60 -1.99 -0.18
N SER A 83 2.81 -2.21 -1.48
CA SER A 83 1.76 -2.18 -2.50
C SER A 83 1.49 -3.59 -3.05
N CYS A 84 0.22 -3.99 -3.11
CA CYS A 84 -0.21 -5.11 -3.95
C CYS A 84 -0.20 -4.67 -5.41
N VAL A 85 0.96 -4.74 -6.06
CA VAL A 85 1.27 -4.09 -7.36
C VAL A 85 0.24 -4.40 -8.44
N PHE A 86 0.18 -5.64 -8.93
CA PHE A 86 -0.69 -6.03 -10.04
C PHE A 86 -2.13 -6.46 -9.67
N PRO A 87 -2.41 -6.89 -8.43
CA PRO A 87 -3.79 -7.02 -7.98
C PRO A 87 -4.56 -5.70 -8.06
N GLU A 88 -5.65 -5.72 -8.83
CA GLU A 88 -6.47 -4.56 -9.16
C GLU A 88 -7.96 -4.98 -9.10
N GLY A 89 -8.53 -5.16 -7.91
CA GLY A 89 -9.93 -5.58 -7.76
C GLY A 89 -10.98 -4.51 -8.12
N GLN A 90 -12.17 -4.62 -7.54
CA GLN A 90 -13.35 -3.81 -7.91
C GLN A 90 -13.21 -2.29 -7.66
N SER A 91 -12.25 -1.87 -6.83
CA SER A 91 -12.02 -0.46 -6.50
C SER A 91 -10.89 0.18 -7.31
N SER A 92 -10.29 -0.57 -8.24
CA SER A 92 -9.21 -0.09 -9.09
C SER A 92 -9.67 1.05 -9.99
N ARG A 93 -8.99 2.20 -9.89
CA ARG A 93 -9.16 3.28 -10.86
C ARG A 93 -8.62 2.87 -12.23
N LEU A 94 -7.45 2.22 -12.25
CA LEU A 94 -6.79 1.75 -13.47
C LEU A 94 -7.71 0.89 -14.32
N LEU A 95 -8.31 -0.16 -13.75
CA LEU A 95 -9.15 -1.08 -14.52
C LEU A 95 -10.60 -0.61 -14.70
N ALA A 96 -11.00 0.47 -14.03
CA ALA A 96 -12.26 1.16 -14.31
C ALA A 96 -12.13 2.06 -15.55
N GLU A 97 -11.02 2.78 -15.66
CA GLU A 97 -10.72 3.68 -16.79
C GLU A 97 -10.19 2.90 -18.01
N HIS A 98 -9.42 1.84 -17.78
CA HIS A 98 -8.77 1.02 -18.81
C HIS A 98 -9.05 -0.47 -18.60
N PRO A 99 -10.29 -0.95 -18.82
CA PRO A 99 -10.63 -2.36 -18.67
C PRO A 99 -9.78 -3.27 -19.56
N GLU A 100 -9.29 -2.78 -20.70
CA GLU A 100 -8.40 -3.49 -21.61
C GLU A 100 -6.99 -3.75 -21.04
N TYR A 101 -6.65 -3.21 -19.86
CA TYR A 101 -5.37 -3.43 -19.19
C TYR A 101 -5.38 -4.69 -18.31
N GLU A 102 -6.54 -5.33 -18.14
CA GLU A 102 -6.67 -6.57 -17.37
C GLU A 102 -5.86 -7.71 -17.99
N ALA A 103 -5.18 -8.46 -17.12
CA ALA A 103 -4.45 -9.66 -17.51
C ALA A 103 -5.42 -10.76 -17.93
N VAL A 104 -5.10 -11.39 -19.06
CA VAL A 104 -5.81 -12.58 -19.54
C VAL A 104 -5.23 -13.83 -18.89
N GLU A 105 -6.07 -14.84 -18.65
CA GLU A 105 -5.60 -16.14 -18.17
C GLU A 105 -4.75 -16.82 -19.25
N GLY A 106 -3.57 -17.30 -18.86
CA GLY A 106 -2.76 -18.18 -19.69
C GLY A 106 -3.26 -19.63 -19.68
N PRO A 107 -2.79 -20.47 -20.61
CA PRO A 107 -3.18 -21.88 -20.67
C PRO A 107 -2.72 -22.70 -19.45
N GLU A 108 -1.71 -22.23 -18.71
CA GLU A 108 -1.04 -22.97 -17.64
C GLU A 108 -1.84 -23.17 -16.33
N LYS A 109 -2.95 -22.45 -16.12
CA LYS A 109 -3.99 -22.73 -15.10
C LYS A 109 -5.02 -21.61 -15.05
N ARG A 110 -6.30 -21.98 -14.91
CA ARG A 110 -7.37 -21.04 -14.56
C ARG A 110 -7.12 -20.47 -13.16
N ARG A 111 -7.27 -19.16 -12.98
CA ARG A 111 -7.12 -18.52 -11.67
C ARG A 111 -8.24 -18.94 -10.74
N THR A 112 -7.88 -19.17 -9.48
CA THR A 112 -8.83 -19.42 -8.38
C THR A 112 -9.04 -18.19 -7.50
N GLU A 113 -8.19 -17.16 -7.63
CA GLU A 113 -8.30 -15.93 -6.84
C GLU A 113 -9.34 -14.97 -7.42
N PRO A 114 -10.17 -14.35 -6.56
CA PRO A 114 -11.31 -13.53 -6.98
C PRO A 114 -10.90 -12.14 -7.50
N HIS A 115 -9.66 -11.72 -7.31
CA HIS A 115 -9.23 -10.35 -7.64
C HIS A 115 -8.79 -10.25 -9.09
N ARG A 116 -9.32 -9.27 -9.83
CA ARG A 116 -8.82 -8.91 -11.18
C ARG A 116 -7.35 -8.51 -11.07
N LEU A 117 -6.57 -8.82 -12.10
CA LEU A 117 -5.13 -8.51 -12.16
C LEU A 117 -4.88 -7.59 -13.35
N ALA A 118 -4.08 -6.54 -13.20
CA ALA A 118 -3.57 -5.79 -14.33
C ALA A 118 -2.42 -6.55 -15.02
N CYS A 119 -2.31 -6.41 -16.34
CA CYS A 119 -1.30 -7.08 -17.14
C CYS A 119 0.11 -6.48 -16.88
N PRO A 120 1.04 -7.23 -16.25
CA PRO A 120 2.34 -6.68 -15.85
C PRO A 120 3.27 -6.39 -17.04
N THR A 121 3.02 -6.99 -18.20
CA THR A 121 3.84 -6.79 -19.41
C THR A 121 3.44 -5.55 -20.21
N ARG A 122 2.37 -4.86 -19.81
CA ARG A 122 1.88 -3.68 -20.54
C ARG A 122 2.54 -2.42 -19.97
N GLN A 123 3.20 -1.64 -20.84
CA GLN A 123 3.94 -0.44 -20.42
C GLN A 123 3.07 0.54 -19.61
N ALA A 124 1.85 0.83 -20.07
CA ALA A 124 0.95 1.73 -19.35
C ALA A 124 0.57 1.26 -17.93
N VAL A 125 0.56 -0.07 -17.69
CA VAL A 125 0.37 -0.61 -16.33
C VAL A 125 1.61 -0.38 -15.49
N GLN A 126 2.80 -0.60 -16.06
CA GLN A 126 4.08 -0.33 -15.37
C GLN A 126 4.21 1.16 -15.03
N ASP A 127 3.86 2.04 -15.95
CA ASP A 127 3.88 3.50 -15.76
C ASP A 127 2.93 3.94 -14.65
N TYR A 128 1.72 3.36 -14.58
CA TYR A 128 0.77 3.59 -13.49
C TYR A 128 1.34 3.19 -12.12
N GLN A 129 1.94 2.00 -12.02
CA GLN A 129 2.54 1.54 -10.76
C GLN A 129 3.76 2.38 -10.38
N ALA A 130 4.60 2.75 -11.34
CA ALA A 130 5.75 3.63 -11.13
C ALA A 130 5.29 5.00 -10.61
N ALA A 131 4.23 5.58 -11.20
CA ALA A 131 3.67 6.85 -10.76
C ALA A 131 3.17 6.79 -9.30
N LEU A 132 2.53 5.69 -8.87
CA LEU A 132 2.15 5.51 -7.46
C LEU A 132 3.36 5.47 -6.52
N TYR A 133 4.43 4.78 -6.90
CA TYR A 133 5.67 4.79 -6.12
C TYR A 133 6.30 6.17 -6.07
N GLN A 134 6.25 6.91 -7.17
CA GLN A 134 6.79 8.26 -7.27
C GLN A 134 6.01 9.24 -6.39
N GLU A 135 4.67 9.14 -6.37
CA GLU A 135 3.82 9.91 -5.45
C GLU A 135 4.14 9.60 -3.98
N LEU A 136 4.35 8.33 -3.63
CA LEU A 136 4.79 7.96 -2.26
C LEU A 136 6.17 8.54 -1.94
N ILE A 137 7.15 8.45 -2.84
CA ILE A 137 8.49 8.99 -2.61
C ILE A 137 8.44 10.52 -2.42
N GLU A 138 7.68 11.23 -3.26
CA GLU A 138 7.61 12.69 -3.22
C GLU A 138 6.89 13.21 -1.97
N ARG A 139 5.85 12.52 -1.51
CA ARG A 139 5.07 12.92 -0.33
C ARG A 139 5.77 12.66 1.01
N PHE A 140 6.66 11.67 1.06
CA PHE A 140 7.30 11.17 2.29
C PHE A 140 8.83 11.39 2.30
N ARG A 141 9.30 12.37 1.51
CA ARG A 141 10.71 12.78 1.45
C ARG A 141 11.18 13.51 2.69
#